data_AF-A0A1R3S108-F1
#
_entry.id   AF-A0A1R3S108-F1
#
_cell.length_a   1.000
_cell.length_b   1.000
_cell.length_c   1.000
_cell.angle_alpha   90.00
_cell.angle_beta   90.00
_cell.angle_gamma   90.00
#
_symmetry.space_group_name_H-M   'P 1'
#
loop_
_entity.id
_entity.type
_entity.pdbx_description
1 polymer ?
#
loop_
_entity_poly.entity_id
_entity_poly.type
_entity_poly.pdbx_seq_one_letter_code
_entity_poly.pdbx_strand_id
1 'polypeptide(L)'
;MEPTNFTFLNTTGASSLSRLATKRMRAHITKTNFAKRRQRIADATATNRSLDGSPGSVGEATSACAFRRLQELSFLEGNYIPETPSDETWLNLIASEPAVIEALLAVAVRQWSPSSAWQLQADNHLYKAIKLIKQLITSTRPKTDGVLGAVVSLAIGAALAQDQVAWNIHINGLADIVRSRQCGVWPAVPSWFIDFLVQDSVNSIFDFPRVYHPSIIKALGDCHGQGISRLAEICDRVVQLRGVIESRHQHWLDACVVAREIEEPLARLHFETRALRLDGGAPIDAAARTIELVLYLLWPSPSEAHLTLLAAELKDAICRFPIKCCYYMSLTSFQLMVGAIAAEEGSLTRAWFVDQLATAVRAMHLRGWDEPLSLMQRRATSDIGLNGRLRALWRELHHTVVSTVDCSPGGL
;
A
#
# COMPACT_ATOMS: atom_id res chain seq x y z
N MET A 1 -23.71 -21.87 17.03
CA MET A 1 -23.01 -20.75 16.38
C MET A 1 -23.19 -20.90 14.89
N GLU A 2 -23.89 -19.96 14.24
CA GLU A 2 -23.93 -19.93 12.77
C GLU A 2 -22.52 -19.67 12.22
N PRO A 3 -22.12 -20.30 11.11
CA PRO A 3 -20.83 -20.08 10.50
C PRO A 3 -20.74 -18.64 9.99
N THR A 4 -19.78 -17.88 10.51
CA THR A 4 -19.47 -16.52 10.03
C THR A 4 -19.04 -16.63 8.56
N ASN A 5 -19.92 -16.24 7.64
CA ASN A 5 -19.65 -16.26 6.21
C ASN A 5 -18.75 -15.08 5.85
N PHE A 6 -17.44 -15.26 5.94
CA PHE A 6 -16.50 -14.28 5.41
C PHE A 6 -16.60 -14.25 3.87
N THR A 7 -16.80 -13.05 3.31
CA THR A 7 -17.01 -12.79 1.88
C THR A 7 -15.95 -13.44 0.96
N PHE A 8 -14.77 -13.73 1.49
CA PHE A 8 -13.64 -14.36 0.80
C PHE A 8 -13.83 -15.86 0.49
N LEU A 9 -14.74 -16.57 1.17
CA LEU A 9 -14.64 -18.02 1.27
C LEU A 9 -15.54 -18.85 0.37
N ASN A 10 -16.70 -18.35 -0.04
CA ASN A 10 -17.68 -19.19 -0.71
C ASN A 10 -18.19 -18.56 -1.99
N THR A 11 -17.72 -19.04 -3.15
CA THR A 11 -18.35 -18.68 -4.43
C THR A 11 -19.76 -19.28 -4.59
N THR A 12 -20.20 -20.07 -3.61
CA THR A 12 -21.54 -20.66 -3.47
C THR A 12 -22.35 -20.06 -2.32
N GLY A 13 -21.85 -19.03 -1.63
CA GLY A 13 -22.51 -18.43 -0.46
C GLY A 13 -22.15 -16.98 -0.15
N ALA A 14 -21.54 -16.26 -1.08
CA ALA A 14 -21.34 -14.82 -0.97
C ALA A 14 -22.65 -14.09 -1.30
N SER A 15 -23.59 -14.08 -0.36
CA SER A 15 -24.88 -13.36 -0.48
C SER A 15 -24.71 -11.85 -0.72
N SER A 16 -23.51 -11.31 -0.49
CA SER A 16 -23.13 -9.91 -0.71
C SER A 16 -22.45 -9.61 -2.05
N LEU A 17 -22.07 -10.62 -2.85
CA LEU A 17 -21.36 -10.39 -4.12
C LEU A 17 -22.32 -10.51 -5.31
N SER A 18 -22.28 -9.52 -6.22
CA SER A 18 -23.01 -9.59 -7.47
C SER A 18 -22.58 -10.81 -8.31
N ARG A 19 -23.46 -11.32 -9.18
CA ARG A 19 -23.18 -12.48 -10.04
C ARG A 19 -21.91 -12.29 -10.90
N LEU A 20 -21.67 -11.06 -11.34
CA LEU A 20 -20.47 -10.69 -12.11
C LEU A 20 -19.21 -10.71 -11.24
N ALA A 21 -19.28 -10.16 -10.02
CA ALA A 21 -18.17 -10.20 -9.06
C ALA A 21 -17.82 -11.65 -8.66
N THR A 22 -18.83 -12.49 -8.44
CA THR A 22 -18.64 -13.92 -8.19
C THR A 22 -17.99 -14.64 -9.38
N LYS A 23 -18.40 -14.34 -10.62
CA LYS A 23 -17.78 -14.91 -11.83
C LYS A 23 -16.32 -14.46 -12.00
N ARG A 24 -16.01 -13.18 -11.74
CA ARG A 24 -14.65 -12.64 -11.81
C ARG A 24 -13.76 -13.16 -10.67
N MET A 25 -14.30 -13.35 -9.47
CA MET A 25 -13.59 -14.01 -8.37
C MET A 25 -13.31 -15.47 -8.69
N ARG A 26 -14.30 -16.20 -9.23
CA ARG A 26 -14.06 -17.54 -9.80
C ARG A 26 -13.00 -17.47 -10.88
N ALA A 27 -13.00 -16.46 -11.76
CA ALA A 27 -11.97 -16.29 -12.78
C ALA A 27 -10.60 -15.97 -12.21
N HIS A 28 -10.49 -15.18 -11.13
CA HIS A 28 -9.26 -14.89 -10.40
C HIS A 28 -8.70 -16.18 -9.80
N ILE A 29 -9.52 -16.94 -9.07
CA ILE A 29 -9.18 -18.28 -8.53
C ILE A 29 -8.85 -19.27 -9.67
N THR A 30 -9.57 -19.20 -10.80
CA THR A 30 -9.41 -20.10 -11.94
C THR A 30 -8.17 -19.76 -12.78
N LYS A 31 -7.81 -18.48 -12.93
CA LYS A 31 -6.55 -18.04 -13.54
C LYS A 31 -5.37 -18.65 -12.80
N THR A 32 -5.43 -18.62 -11.47
CA THR A 32 -4.49 -19.28 -10.57
C THR A 32 -4.50 -20.80 -10.73
N ASN A 33 -5.68 -21.43 -10.86
CA ASN A 33 -5.78 -22.88 -11.12
C ASN A 33 -5.20 -23.28 -12.50
N PHE A 34 -5.39 -22.47 -13.53
CA PHE A 34 -4.82 -22.68 -14.88
C PHE A 34 -3.31 -22.47 -14.90
N ALA A 35 -2.79 -21.50 -14.14
CA ALA A 35 -1.36 -21.32 -13.94
C ALA A 35 -0.71 -22.61 -13.37
N LYS A 36 -1.33 -23.21 -12.35
CA LYS A 36 -0.92 -24.51 -11.80
C LYS A 36 -1.06 -25.68 -12.78
N ARG A 37 -2.05 -25.65 -13.70
CA ARG A 37 -2.16 -26.66 -14.77
C ARG A 37 -0.99 -26.54 -15.75
N ARG A 38 -0.62 -25.32 -16.13
CA ARG A 38 0.56 -25.06 -16.98
C ARG A 38 1.85 -25.48 -16.29
N GLN A 39 1.99 -25.21 -14.99
CA GLN A 39 3.16 -25.68 -14.24
C GLN A 39 3.21 -27.20 -14.12
N ARG A 40 2.09 -27.89 -13.83
CA ARG A 40 2.09 -29.37 -13.82
C ARG A 40 2.45 -29.97 -15.18
N ILE A 41 2.05 -29.31 -16.28
CA ILE A 41 2.45 -29.71 -17.62
C ILE A 41 3.95 -29.47 -17.82
N ALA A 42 4.46 -28.30 -17.43
CA ALA A 42 5.87 -27.94 -17.51
C ALA A 42 6.77 -28.86 -16.67
N ASP A 43 6.40 -29.12 -15.42
CA ASP A 43 7.06 -30.03 -14.49
C ASP A 43 7.04 -31.46 -15.04
N ALA A 44 5.91 -31.94 -15.58
CA ALA A 44 5.82 -33.25 -16.23
C ALA A 44 6.68 -33.35 -17.50
N THR A 45 6.84 -32.26 -18.27
CA THR A 45 7.79 -32.21 -19.39
C THR A 45 9.26 -32.11 -18.94
N ALA A 46 9.54 -31.54 -17.75
CA ALA A 46 10.87 -31.47 -17.18
C ALA A 46 11.30 -32.80 -16.54
N THR A 47 10.37 -33.53 -15.89
CA THR A 47 10.65 -34.85 -15.31
C THR A 47 10.95 -35.90 -16.38
N ASN A 48 10.46 -35.69 -17.61
CA ASN A 48 10.81 -36.52 -18.78
C ASN A 48 12.18 -36.18 -19.40
N ARG A 49 12.90 -35.17 -18.90
CA ARG A 49 14.22 -34.75 -19.43
C ARG A 49 15.39 -34.87 -18.45
N SER A 50 15.17 -35.20 -17.17
CA SER A 50 16.27 -35.34 -16.20
C SER A 50 16.16 -36.62 -15.35
N LEU A 51 16.70 -37.71 -15.88
CA LEU A 51 17.33 -38.74 -15.07
C LEU A 51 18.80 -38.36 -14.92
N ASP A 52 19.11 -37.41 -14.02
CA ASP A 52 20.30 -37.44 -13.17
C ASP A 52 20.33 -36.22 -12.23
N GLY A 53 20.60 -36.46 -10.94
CA GLY A 53 20.93 -35.42 -9.95
C GLY A 53 19.80 -34.89 -9.05
N SER A 54 19.43 -35.64 -8.02
CA SER A 54 18.82 -35.11 -6.78
C SER A 54 19.86 -34.35 -5.95
N PRO A 55 19.49 -33.31 -5.16
CA PRO A 55 18.82 -33.51 -3.86
C PRO A 55 17.74 -32.44 -3.59
N GLY A 56 16.78 -32.56 -2.69
CA GLY A 56 16.42 -33.50 -1.64
C GLY A 56 15.12 -32.96 -1.01
N SER A 57 14.28 -33.84 -0.49
CA SER A 57 12.90 -33.52 -0.09
C SER A 57 12.77 -33.26 1.42
N VAL A 58 11.97 -32.23 1.75
CA VAL A 58 10.90 -32.22 2.79
C VAL A 58 11.28 -32.19 4.28
N GLY A 59 10.71 -31.19 4.97
CA GLY A 59 10.37 -31.23 6.40
C GLY A 59 11.11 -30.17 7.22
N GLU A 60 10.39 -29.28 7.90
CA GLU A 60 10.88 -28.23 8.82
C GLU A 60 11.69 -27.03 8.24
N ALA A 61 12.39 -27.19 7.11
CA ALA A 61 13.14 -26.09 6.46
C ALA A 61 12.27 -25.02 5.74
N THR A 62 10.94 -25.11 5.78
CA THR A 62 10.05 -24.40 4.84
C THR A 62 9.56 -23.02 5.31
N SER A 63 9.48 -22.74 6.63
CA SER A 63 9.01 -21.43 7.12
C SER A 63 10.15 -20.42 7.23
N ALA A 64 11.25 -20.79 7.88
CA ALA A 64 12.41 -19.92 8.06
C ALA A 64 13.10 -19.55 6.73
N CYS A 65 13.20 -20.50 5.79
CA CYS A 65 13.73 -20.23 4.45
C CYS A 65 12.81 -19.30 3.65
N ALA A 66 11.50 -19.52 3.71
CA ALA A 66 10.51 -18.65 3.06
C ALA A 66 10.51 -17.24 3.65
N PHE A 67 10.67 -17.11 4.96
CA PHE A 67 10.79 -15.83 5.65
C PHE A 67 12.08 -15.08 5.30
N ARG A 68 13.23 -15.77 5.27
CA ARG A 68 14.49 -15.19 4.78
C ARG A 68 14.35 -14.71 3.34
N ARG A 69 13.76 -15.54 2.48
CA ARG A 69 13.50 -15.18 1.08
C ARG A 69 12.60 -13.96 0.98
N LEU A 70 11.59 -13.84 1.83
CA LEU A 70 10.73 -12.66 1.87
C LEU A 70 11.52 -11.40 2.23
N GLN A 71 12.43 -11.47 3.22
CA GLN A 71 13.29 -10.35 3.58
C GLN A 71 14.18 -9.92 2.41
N GLU A 72 14.86 -10.85 1.76
CA GLU A 72 15.68 -10.59 0.55
C GLU A 72 14.88 -9.90 -0.56
N LEU A 73 13.62 -10.31 -0.76
CA LEU A 73 12.78 -9.75 -1.81
C LEU A 73 12.23 -8.36 -1.45
N SER A 74 12.06 -8.08 -0.16
CA SER A 74 11.42 -6.86 0.36
C SER A 74 12.42 -5.74 0.68
N PHE A 75 13.64 -6.10 1.09
CA PHE A 75 14.69 -5.19 1.54
C PHE A 75 15.97 -5.35 0.67
N LEU A 76 16.56 -4.27 0.14
CA LEU A 76 17.74 -4.33 -0.73
C LEU A 76 19.00 -4.63 0.08
N GLU A 77 18.97 -4.25 1.35
CA GLU A 77 20.00 -4.54 2.36
C GLU A 77 20.06 -6.04 2.69
N GLY A 78 19.14 -6.87 2.16
CA GLY A 78 19.10 -8.30 2.38
C GLY A 78 18.35 -8.68 3.65
N ASN A 79 18.99 -9.45 4.53
CA ASN A 79 18.38 -9.89 5.79
C ASN A 79 18.24 -8.71 6.74
N TYR A 80 17.00 -8.24 6.92
CA TYR A 80 16.69 -7.17 7.85
C TYR A 80 16.95 -7.63 9.29
N ILE A 81 17.88 -6.93 9.96
CA ILE A 81 18.17 -7.12 11.38
C ILE A 81 17.29 -6.11 12.13
N PRO A 82 16.38 -6.57 13.01
CA PRO A 82 15.53 -5.65 13.77
C PRO A 82 16.41 -4.75 14.66
N GLU A 83 16.23 -3.44 14.53
CA GLU A 83 16.98 -2.43 15.30
C GLU A 83 16.22 -2.02 16.57
N THR A 84 14.90 -2.24 16.58
CA THR A 84 14.01 -1.86 17.67
C THR A 84 13.10 -3.01 18.11
N PRO A 85 12.54 -2.98 19.34
CA PRO A 85 11.53 -3.95 19.77
C PRO A 85 10.27 -3.97 18.88
N SER A 86 9.95 -2.82 18.27
CA SER A 86 8.85 -2.70 17.31
C SER A 86 9.15 -3.49 16.04
N ASP A 87 10.38 -3.44 15.54
CA ASP A 87 10.82 -4.24 14.40
C ASP A 87 10.73 -5.74 14.69
N GLU A 88 11.19 -6.16 15.86
CA GLU A 88 11.12 -7.57 16.27
C GLU A 88 9.66 -8.05 16.37
N THR A 89 8.78 -7.23 16.96
CA THR A 89 7.34 -7.52 17.06
C THR A 89 6.72 -7.65 15.67
N TRP A 90 7.10 -6.77 14.73
CA TRP A 90 6.63 -6.82 13.35
C TRP A 90 7.12 -8.06 12.60
N LEU A 91 8.39 -8.44 12.74
CA LEU A 91 8.94 -9.66 12.14
C LEU A 91 8.27 -10.91 12.73
N ASN A 92 8.02 -10.94 14.04
CA ASN A 92 7.28 -12.01 14.71
C ASN A 92 5.84 -12.14 14.19
N LEU A 93 5.16 -11.01 13.93
CA LEU A 93 3.85 -11.02 13.28
C LEU A 93 3.93 -11.65 11.88
N ILE A 94 4.92 -11.29 11.07
CA ILE A 94 5.08 -11.86 9.73
C ILE A 94 5.30 -13.38 9.80
N ALA A 95 6.13 -13.83 10.74
CA ALA A 95 6.42 -15.25 10.96
C ALA A 95 5.31 -16.03 11.68
N SER A 96 4.30 -15.33 12.23
CA SER A 96 3.27 -15.92 13.10
C SER A 96 2.38 -16.96 12.40
N GLU A 97 2.14 -16.78 11.10
CA GLU A 97 1.24 -17.64 10.32
C GLU A 97 1.80 -17.87 8.91
N PRO A 98 1.85 -19.12 8.42
CA PRO A 98 2.28 -19.41 7.04
C PRO A 98 1.47 -18.66 5.97
N ALA A 99 0.20 -18.35 6.28
CA ALA A 99 -0.66 -17.56 5.42
C ALA A 99 -0.11 -16.15 5.16
N VAL A 100 0.53 -15.53 6.17
CA VAL A 100 1.12 -14.19 6.06
C VAL A 100 2.33 -14.23 5.16
N ILE A 101 3.24 -15.18 5.40
CA ILE A 101 4.46 -15.36 4.60
C ILE A 101 4.08 -15.58 3.13
N GLU A 102 3.16 -16.50 2.85
CA GLU A 102 2.73 -16.77 1.46
C GLU A 102 2.04 -15.56 0.82
N ALA A 103 1.25 -14.79 1.57
CA ALA A 103 0.61 -13.58 1.06
C ALA A 103 1.64 -12.49 0.72
N LEU A 104 2.61 -12.26 1.62
CA LEU A 104 3.68 -11.29 1.42
C LEU A 104 4.64 -11.72 0.31
N LEU A 105 4.99 -13.01 0.20
CA LEU A 105 5.77 -13.54 -0.91
C LEU A 105 5.05 -13.34 -2.24
N ALA A 106 3.73 -13.54 -2.29
CA ALA A 106 2.96 -13.26 -3.50
C ALA A 106 3.12 -11.81 -3.98
N VAL A 107 3.13 -10.85 -3.04
CA VAL A 107 3.37 -9.43 -3.35
C VAL A 107 4.83 -9.20 -3.73
N ALA A 108 5.77 -9.62 -2.89
CA ALA A 108 7.20 -9.37 -3.07
C ALA A 108 7.73 -9.97 -4.38
N VAL A 109 7.41 -11.23 -4.68
CA VAL A 109 7.79 -11.92 -5.93
C VAL A 109 7.18 -11.22 -7.14
N ARG A 110 5.92 -10.76 -7.03
CA ARG A 110 5.25 -10.04 -8.14
C ARG A 110 5.91 -8.72 -8.45
N GLN A 111 6.28 -7.97 -7.41
CA GLN A 111 6.93 -6.67 -7.55
C GLN A 111 8.43 -6.80 -7.83
N TRP A 112 9.01 -7.97 -7.58
CA TRP A 112 10.42 -8.21 -7.87
C TRP A 112 10.72 -8.06 -9.35
N SER A 113 9.98 -8.72 -10.24
CA SER A 113 10.22 -8.63 -11.69
C SER A 113 8.91 -8.76 -12.48
N PRO A 114 8.74 -8.01 -13.59
CA PRO A 114 7.55 -8.13 -14.45
C PRO A 114 7.57 -9.39 -15.34
N SER A 115 8.69 -10.12 -15.39
CA SER A 115 8.84 -11.30 -16.25
C SER A 115 7.84 -12.41 -15.91
N SER A 116 7.38 -13.12 -16.94
CA SER A 116 6.31 -14.12 -16.83
C SER A 116 6.59 -15.23 -15.81
N ALA A 117 7.85 -15.63 -15.65
CA ALA A 117 8.29 -16.62 -14.66
C ALA A 117 8.03 -16.14 -13.23
N TRP A 118 8.40 -14.89 -12.91
CA TRP A 118 8.16 -14.29 -11.60
C TRP A 118 6.67 -14.05 -11.34
N GLN A 119 5.93 -13.60 -12.35
CA GLN A 119 4.48 -13.45 -12.26
C GLN A 119 3.77 -14.78 -11.97
N LEU A 120 4.23 -15.87 -12.59
CA LEU A 120 3.73 -17.23 -12.33
C LEU A 120 4.03 -17.70 -10.90
N GLN A 121 5.24 -17.44 -10.40
CA GLN A 121 5.60 -17.75 -9.01
C GLN A 121 4.73 -16.97 -8.02
N ALA A 122 4.49 -15.69 -8.28
CA ALA A 122 3.61 -14.88 -7.45
C ALA A 122 2.16 -15.43 -7.42
N ASP A 123 1.63 -15.86 -8.57
CA ASP A 123 0.30 -16.51 -8.63
C ASP A 123 0.26 -17.80 -7.77
N ASN A 124 1.35 -18.56 -7.72
CA ASN A 124 1.43 -19.77 -6.89
C ASN A 124 1.46 -19.45 -5.38
N HIS A 125 2.19 -18.43 -4.96
CA HIS A 125 2.19 -17.97 -3.57
C HIS A 125 0.81 -17.42 -3.17
N LEU A 126 0.18 -16.64 -4.05
CA LEU A 126 -1.17 -16.12 -3.87
C LEU A 126 -2.19 -17.26 -3.65
N TYR A 127 -2.10 -18.32 -4.46
CA TYR A 127 -2.93 -19.52 -4.30
C TYR A 127 -2.80 -20.14 -2.91
N LYS A 128 -1.55 -20.35 -2.47
CA LYS A 128 -1.26 -20.97 -1.18
C LYS A 128 -1.76 -20.11 -0.04
N ALA A 129 -1.52 -18.79 -0.10
CA ALA A 129 -2.01 -17.82 0.86
C ALA A 129 -3.54 -17.89 0.98
N ILE A 130 -4.26 -17.81 -0.14
CA ILE A 130 -5.72 -17.93 -0.16
C ILE A 130 -6.15 -19.25 0.51
N LYS A 131 -5.56 -20.39 0.13
CA LYS A 131 -5.88 -21.71 0.70
C LYS A 131 -5.66 -21.76 2.21
N LEU A 132 -4.52 -21.26 2.69
CA LEU A 132 -4.18 -21.25 4.11
C LEU A 132 -5.12 -20.33 4.90
N ILE A 133 -5.44 -19.14 4.39
CA ILE A 133 -6.44 -18.25 4.97
C ILE A 133 -7.80 -18.95 5.06
N LYS A 134 -8.21 -19.70 4.02
CA LYS A 134 -9.46 -20.48 4.07
C LYS A 134 -9.46 -21.45 5.23
N GLN A 135 -8.40 -22.25 5.34
CA GLN A 135 -8.25 -23.24 6.40
C GLN A 135 -8.25 -22.58 7.78
N LEU A 136 -7.51 -21.49 7.95
CA LEU A 136 -7.43 -20.75 9.21
C LEU A 136 -8.80 -20.23 9.63
N ILE A 137 -9.53 -19.58 8.73
CA ILE A 137 -10.85 -19.01 9.04
C ILE A 137 -11.85 -20.10 9.41
N THR A 138 -11.87 -21.23 8.69
CA THR A 138 -12.81 -22.34 8.97
C THR A 138 -12.40 -23.20 10.17
N SER A 139 -11.15 -23.07 10.65
CA SER A 139 -10.67 -23.86 11.79
C SER A 139 -11.19 -23.32 13.12
N THR A 140 -11.17 -24.17 14.15
CA THR A 140 -11.43 -23.79 15.55
C THR A 140 -10.24 -23.11 16.23
N ARG A 141 -9.12 -22.94 15.53
CA ARG A 141 -7.92 -22.30 16.10
C ARG A 141 -8.18 -20.83 16.46
N PRO A 142 -7.56 -20.30 17.53
CA PRO A 142 -7.57 -18.89 17.84
C PRO A 142 -7.15 -18.06 16.63
N LYS A 143 -7.83 -16.95 16.41
CA LYS A 143 -7.62 -16.11 15.24
C LYS A 143 -6.61 -15.03 15.63
N THR A 144 -5.40 -15.16 15.10
CA THR A 144 -4.26 -14.31 15.40
C THR A 144 -4.26 -13.05 14.53
N ASP A 145 -3.37 -12.11 14.85
CA ASP A 145 -3.08 -10.94 14.00
C ASP A 145 -2.50 -11.34 12.64
N GLY A 146 -1.92 -12.53 12.53
CA GLY A 146 -1.46 -13.07 11.25
C GLY A 146 -2.60 -13.22 10.23
N VAL A 147 -3.81 -13.59 10.65
CA VAL A 147 -4.95 -13.63 9.70
C VAL A 147 -5.24 -12.24 9.13
N LEU A 148 -5.20 -11.20 9.97
CA LEU A 148 -5.39 -9.81 9.54
C LEU A 148 -4.25 -9.39 8.60
N GLY A 149 -2.99 -9.62 8.98
CA GLY A 149 -1.81 -9.31 8.17
C GLY A 149 -1.81 -10.00 6.80
N ALA A 150 -2.25 -11.25 6.73
CA ALA A 150 -2.35 -12.00 5.47
C ALA A 150 -3.37 -11.36 4.52
N VAL A 151 -4.57 -11.02 5.00
CA VAL A 151 -5.60 -10.40 4.16
C VAL A 151 -5.23 -8.95 3.77
N VAL A 152 -4.57 -8.20 4.67
CA VAL A 152 -3.99 -6.88 4.35
C VAL A 152 -3.00 -7.01 3.19
N SER A 153 -2.11 -8.01 3.25
CA SER A 153 -1.12 -8.26 2.20
C SER A 153 -1.78 -8.61 0.85
N LEU A 154 -2.88 -9.38 0.88
CA LEU A 154 -3.65 -9.66 -0.34
C LEU A 154 -4.32 -8.40 -0.92
N ALA A 155 -4.88 -7.54 -0.08
CA ALA A 155 -5.45 -6.26 -0.51
C ALA A 155 -4.38 -5.38 -1.17
N ILE A 156 -3.21 -5.23 -0.54
CA ILE A 156 -2.07 -4.51 -1.13
C ILE A 156 -1.70 -5.12 -2.49
N GLY A 157 -1.51 -6.43 -2.56
CA GLY A 157 -1.17 -7.12 -3.81
C GLY A 157 -2.17 -6.88 -4.94
N ALA A 158 -3.46 -6.85 -4.62
CA ALA A 158 -4.52 -6.55 -5.59
C ALA A 158 -4.52 -5.08 -6.04
N ALA A 159 -4.29 -4.13 -5.11
CA ALA A 159 -4.16 -2.72 -5.45
C ALA A 159 -3.03 -2.49 -6.47
N LEU A 160 -1.89 -3.16 -6.26
CA LEU A 160 -0.73 -3.07 -7.16
C LEU A 160 -0.88 -3.76 -8.48
N ALA A 161 -1.63 -4.84 -8.51
CA ALA A 161 -2.02 -5.47 -9.76
C ALA A 161 -3.14 -4.68 -10.49
N GLN A 162 -3.64 -3.58 -9.90
CA GLN A 162 -4.83 -2.85 -10.36
C GLN A 162 -6.06 -3.76 -10.54
N ASP A 163 -6.16 -4.84 -9.76
CA ASP A 163 -7.30 -5.75 -9.77
C ASP A 163 -8.35 -5.25 -8.78
N GLN A 164 -9.15 -4.26 -9.21
CA GLN A 164 -10.16 -3.63 -8.35
C GLN A 164 -11.20 -4.63 -7.82
N VAL A 165 -11.43 -5.72 -8.55
CA VAL A 165 -12.37 -6.76 -8.11
C VAL A 165 -11.78 -7.56 -6.97
N ALA A 166 -10.56 -8.06 -7.12
CA ALA A 166 -9.88 -8.76 -6.03
C ALA A 166 -9.69 -7.85 -4.82
N TRP A 167 -9.29 -6.59 -5.06
CA TRP A 167 -9.12 -5.58 -4.03
C TRP A 167 -10.41 -5.40 -3.22
N ASN A 168 -11.54 -5.10 -3.86
CA ASN A 168 -12.84 -4.95 -3.18
C ASN A 168 -13.21 -6.18 -2.33
N ILE A 169 -12.89 -7.39 -2.80
CA ILE A 169 -13.20 -8.61 -2.05
C ILE A 169 -12.31 -8.74 -0.81
N HIS A 170 -11.01 -8.43 -0.92
CA HIS A 170 -10.10 -8.42 0.22
C HIS A 170 -10.50 -7.33 1.23
N ILE A 171 -10.86 -6.14 0.77
CA ILE A 171 -11.37 -5.03 1.61
C ILE A 171 -12.64 -5.44 2.37
N ASN A 172 -13.61 -6.07 1.70
CA ASN A 172 -14.82 -6.55 2.38
C ASN A 172 -14.49 -7.62 3.42
N GLY A 173 -13.58 -8.55 3.10
CA GLY A 173 -13.08 -9.55 4.05
C GLY A 173 -12.38 -8.91 5.26
N LEU A 174 -11.58 -7.86 5.04
CA LEU A 174 -10.94 -7.09 6.12
C LEU A 174 -11.99 -6.40 7.00
N ALA A 175 -13.00 -5.76 6.42
CA ALA A 175 -14.07 -5.13 7.19
C ALA A 175 -14.82 -6.15 8.06
N ASP A 176 -15.06 -7.37 7.56
CA ASP A 176 -15.68 -8.46 8.33
C ASP A 176 -14.78 -8.94 9.49
N ILE A 177 -13.47 -9.06 9.26
CA ILE A 177 -12.49 -9.39 10.31
C ILE A 177 -12.45 -8.29 11.38
N VAL A 178 -12.36 -7.03 10.98
CA VAL A 178 -12.35 -5.88 11.90
C VAL A 178 -13.62 -5.84 12.75
N ARG A 179 -14.79 -6.03 12.14
CA ARG A 179 -16.07 -6.09 12.86
C ARG A 179 -16.11 -7.23 13.88
N SER A 180 -15.58 -8.41 13.51
CA SER A 180 -15.49 -9.56 14.42
C SER A 180 -14.61 -9.28 15.64
N ARG A 181 -13.54 -8.50 15.46
CA ARG A 181 -12.67 -8.03 16.56
C ARG A 181 -13.37 -7.00 17.44
N GLN A 182 -14.11 -6.05 16.86
CA GLN A 182 -14.89 -5.07 17.61
C GLN A 182 -16.01 -5.70 18.45
N CYS A 183 -16.64 -6.76 17.95
CA CYS A 183 -17.66 -7.50 18.71
C CYS A 183 -17.08 -8.42 19.80
N GLY A 184 -15.77 -8.38 20.07
CA GLY A 184 -15.11 -9.19 21.09
C GLY A 184 -15.00 -10.68 20.75
N VAL A 185 -15.31 -11.07 19.51
CA VAL A 185 -15.20 -12.48 19.08
C VAL A 185 -13.73 -12.85 18.87
N TRP A 186 -12.93 -11.91 18.36
CA TRP A 186 -11.50 -12.04 18.06
C TRP A 186 -10.71 -11.01 18.88
N PRO A 187 -9.37 -11.16 19.03
CA PRO A 187 -8.54 -10.17 19.72
C PRO A 187 -8.73 -8.75 19.17
N ALA A 188 -8.58 -7.74 20.02
CA ALA A 188 -8.74 -6.33 19.64
C ALA A 188 -7.92 -5.97 18.39
N VAL A 189 -8.35 -4.94 17.67
CA VAL A 189 -7.62 -4.47 16.47
C VAL A 189 -6.24 -3.97 16.89
N PRO A 190 -5.15 -4.48 16.30
CA PRO A 190 -3.81 -4.09 16.71
C PRO A 190 -3.46 -2.69 16.20
N SER A 191 -2.63 -1.97 16.96
CA SER A 191 -2.25 -0.58 16.65
C SER A 191 -1.57 -0.43 15.29
N TRP A 192 -0.71 -1.38 14.90
CA TRP A 192 -0.03 -1.35 13.60
C TRP A 192 -1.02 -1.26 12.42
N PHE A 193 -2.21 -1.86 12.55
CA PHE A 193 -3.21 -1.81 11.50
C PHE A 193 -3.85 -0.43 11.41
N ILE A 194 -4.09 0.22 12.55
CA ILE A 194 -4.59 1.60 12.61
C ILE A 194 -3.54 2.56 12.05
N ASP A 195 -2.28 2.43 12.47
CA ASP A 195 -1.16 3.24 11.99
C ASP A 195 -1.01 3.13 10.47
N PHE A 196 -1.14 1.92 9.94
CA PHE A 196 -1.10 1.65 8.51
C PHE A 196 -2.29 2.29 7.76
N LEU A 197 -3.50 2.20 8.30
CA LEU A 197 -4.68 2.87 7.69
C LEU A 197 -4.53 4.39 7.70
N VAL A 198 -3.97 4.97 8.76
CA VAL A 198 -3.68 6.41 8.85
C VAL A 198 -2.69 6.81 7.76
N GLN A 199 -1.59 6.08 7.60
CA GLN A 199 -0.62 6.33 6.52
C GLN A 199 -1.26 6.22 5.13
N ASP A 200 -2.08 5.19 4.91
CA ASP A 200 -2.70 4.94 3.62
C ASP A 200 -3.88 5.86 3.29
N SER A 201 -4.48 6.52 4.29
CA SER A 201 -5.54 7.50 4.10
C SER A 201 -5.09 8.66 3.20
N VAL A 202 -3.82 9.06 3.27
CA VAL A 202 -3.26 10.09 2.38
C VAL A 202 -3.23 9.60 0.94
N ASN A 203 -2.86 8.33 0.69
CA ASN A 203 -2.87 7.81 -0.68
C ASN A 203 -4.28 7.80 -1.29
N SER A 204 -5.32 7.68 -0.45
CA SER A 204 -6.71 7.76 -0.90
C SER A 204 -7.10 9.13 -1.46
N ILE A 205 -6.48 10.22 -1.00
CA ILE A 205 -6.68 11.58 -1.54
C ILE A 205 -6.28 11.66 -3.03
N PHE A 206 -5.40 10.75 -3.45
CA PHE A 206 -4.86 10.66 -4.81
C PHE A 206 -5.39 9.45 -5.59
N ASP A 207 -6.56 8.92 -5.21
CA ASP A 207 -7.20 7.76 -5.84
C ASP A 207 -6.31 6.51 -5.91
N PHE A 208 -5.42 6.36 -4.91
CA PHE A 208 -4.51 5.23 -4.79
C PHE A 208 -4.53 4.57 -3.40
N PRO A 209 -5.70 4.24 -2.82
CA PRO A 209 -5.71 3.50 -1.56
C PRO A 209 -5.10 2.10 -1.75
N ARG A 210 -4.18 1.72 -0.87
CA ARG A 210 -3.64 0.34 -0.82
C ARG A 210 -4.62 -0.56 -0.08
N VAL A 211 -5.15 -0.09 1.05
CA VAL A 211 -6.09 -0.79 1.93
C VAL A 211 -7.13 0.16 2.54
N TYR A 212 -6.82 1.44 2.70
CA TYR A 212 -7.77 2.42 3.24
C TYR A 212 -9.08 2.39 2.46
N HIS A 213 -10.19 2.23 3.19
CA HIS A 213 -11.51 2.21 2.59
C HIS A 213 -12.59 2.56 3.63
N PRO A 214 -13.65 3.33 3.26
CA PRO A 214 -14.71 3.72 4.19
C PRO A 214 -15.39 2.56 4.91
N SER A 215 -15.51 1.38 4.27
CA SER A 215 -16.10 0.21 4.92
C SER A 215 -15.28 -0.32 6.10
N ILE A 216 -13.95 -0.14 6.08
CA ILE A 216 -13.06 -0.52 7.18
C ILE A 216 -13.19 0.50 8.30
N ILE A 217 -13.20 1.80 7.98
CA ILE A 217 -13.42 2.87 8.97
C ILE A 217 -14.75 2.67 9.69
N LYS A 218 -15.82 2.39 8.95
CA LYS A 218 -17.13 2.03 9.53
C LYS A 218 -17.07 0.77 10.39
N ALA A 219 -16.25 -0.22 10.03
CA ALA A 219 -16.12 -1.44 10.80
C ALA A 219 -15.32 -1.26 12.10
N LEU A 220 -14.42 -0.27 12.18
CA LEU A 220 -13.69 0.07 13.39
C LEU A 220 -14.60 0.63 14.49
N GLY A 221 -15.69 1.31 14.09
CA GLY A 221 -16.65 1.91 15.03
C GLY A 221 -16.02 2.97 15.95
N ASP A 222 -16.70 3.28 17.05
CA ASP A 222 -16.32 4.39 17.94
C ASP A 222 -15.16 4.05 18.88
N CYS A 223 -14.90 2.76 19.15
CA CYS A 223 -13.97 2.29 20.18
C CYS A 223 -12.49 2.60 19.90
N HIS A 224 -12.11 2.83 18.64
CA HIS A 224 -10.76 3.25 18.23
C HIS A 224 -10.81 4.51 17.35
N GLY A 225 -11.97 5.18 17.31
CA GLY A 225 -12.48 5.82 16.10
C GLY A 225 -12.37 7.33 16.01
N GLN A 226 -12.21 8.09 17.09
CA GLN A 226 -12.33 9.55 16.96
C GLN A 226 -11.23 10.16 16.08
N GLY A 227 -9.97 9.74 16.26
CA GLY A 227 -8.85 10.25 15.44
C GLY A 227 -8.95 9.83 13.98
N ILE A 228 -9.17 8.53 13.71
CA ILE A 228 -9.19 8.01 12.34
C ILE A 228 -10.47 8.39 11.58
N SER A 229 -11.63 8.47 12.25
CA SER A 229 -12.88 8.93 11.62
C SER A 229 -12.79 10.42 11.30
N ARG A 230 -12.25 11.24 12.20
CA ARG A 230 -12.02 12.66 11.91
C ARG A 230 -11.02 12.86 10.77
N LEU A 231 -9.95 12.05 10.73
CA LEU A 231 -9.01 12.04 9.61
C LEU A 231 -9.72 11.65 8.30
N ALA A 232 -10.57 10.63 8.32
CA ALA A 232 -11.34 10.21 7.15
C ALA A 232 -12.25 11.34 6.62
N GLU A 233 -12.98 12.02 7.51
CA GLU A 233 -13.80 13.19 7.15
C GLU A 233 -12.99 14.35 6.57
N ILE A 234 -11.77 14.56 7.05
CA ILE A 234 -10.84 15.55 6.49
C ILE A 234 -10.39 15.11 5.10
N CYS A 235 -9.95 13.86 4.92
CA CYS A 235 -9.53 13.33 3.62
C CYS A 235 -10.64 13.45 2.57
N ASP A 236 -11.89 13.08 2.90
CA ASP A 236 -13.03 13.19 1.99
C ASP A 236 -13.29 14.63 1.55
N ARG A 237 -13.20 15.59 2.49
CA ARG A 237 -13.35 17.03 2.18
C ARG A 237 -12.18 17.59 1.39
N VAL A 238 -10.96 17.09 1.59
CA VAL A 238 -9.79 17.43 0.75
C VAL A 238 -10.00 16.94 -0.69
N VAL A 239 -10.50 15.72 -0.89
CA VAL A 239 -10.84 15.18 -2.21
C VAL A 239 -11.90 16.03 -2.89
N GLN A 240 -12.96 16.42 -2.17
CA GLN A 240 -14.01 17.31 -2.69
C GLN A 240 -13.44 18.68 -3.09
N LEU A 241 -12.67 19.32 -2.22
CA LEU A 241 -12.05 20.62 -2.49
C LEU A 241 -11.11 20.56 -3.69
N ARG A 242 -10.30 19.49 -3.79
CA ARG A 242 -9.44 19.24 -4.96
C ARG A 242 -10.26 19.16 -6.25
N GLY A 243 -11.40 18.45 -6.26
CA GLY A 243 -12.30 18.41 -7.42
C GLY A 243 -12.85 19.78 -7.81
N VAL A 244 -13.23 20.61 -6.82
CA VAL A 244 -13.68 22.00 -7.06
C VAL A 244 -12.56 22.85 -7.67
N ILE A 245 -11.34 22.77 -7.13
CA ILE A 245 -10.19 23.53 -7.67
C ILE A 245 -9.79 23.05 -9.07
N GLU A 246 -9.78 21.75 -9.32
CA GLU A 246 -9.44 21.18 -10.63
C GLU A 246 -10.47 21.58 -11.71
N SER A 247 -11.77 21.55 -11.40
CA SER A 247 -12.82 22.02 -12.31
C SER A 247 -12.75 23.53 -12.59
N ARG A 248 -12.29 24.33 -11.61
CA ARG A 248 -12.07 25.78 -11.79
C ARG A 248 -10.97 26.11 -12.79
N HIS A 249 -9.92 25.31 -12.91
CA HIS A 249 -8.87 25.58 -13.92
C HIS A 249 -9.42 25.54 -15.36
N GLN A 250 -10.65 25.05 -15.55
CA GLN A 250 -11.33 24.96 -16.85
C GLN A 250 -12.33 26.12 -17.08
N HIS A 251 -12.72 26.88 -16.05
CA HIS A 251 -13.77 27.91 -16.12
C HIS A 251 -13.48 29.15 -15.24
N TRP A 252 -13.68 30.35 -15.79
CA TRP A 252 -13.52 31.60 -15.03
C TRP A 252 -14.69 31.78 -14.06
N LEU A 253 -14.41 31.98 -12.76
CA LEU A 253 -15.41 32.22 -11.72
C LEU A 253 -15.25 33.62 -11.11
N ASP A 254 -16.37 34.15 -10.61
CA ASP A 254 -16.44 35.40 -9.84
C ASP A 254 -15.68 35.29 -8.51
N ALA A 255 -15.07 36.38 -8.06
CA ALA A 255 -14.28 36.45 -6.83
C ALA A 255 -15.09 36.06 -5.58
N CYS A 256 -16.38 36.38 -5.52
CA CYS A 256 -17.24 35.95 -4.41
C CYS A 256 -17.43 34.42 -4.36
N VAL A 257 -17.47 33.76 -5.51
CA VAL A 257 -17.57 32.30 -5.61
C VAL A 257 -16.27 31.65 -5.14
N VAL A 258 -15.12 32.23 -5.52
CA VAL A 258 -13.79 31.78 -5.09
C VAL A 258 -13.63 31.79 -3.58
N ALA A 259 -13.99 32.91 -2.93
CA ALA A 259 -13.88 33.03 -1.49
C ALA A 259 -14.72 31.97 -0.76
N ARG A 260 -15.97 31.77 -1.20
CA ARG A 260 -16.92 30.85 -0.56
C ARG A 260 -16.63 29.38 -0.82
N GLU A 261 -16.24 29.03 -2.04
CA GLU A 261 -16.14 27.62 -2.46
C GLU A 261 -14.72 27.06 -2.34
N ILE A 262 -13.70 27.92 -2.22
CA ILE A 262 -12.30 27.50 -2.12
C ILE A 262 -11.67 28.04 -0.84
N GLU A 263 -11.59 29.36 -0.64
CA GLU A 263 -10.79 29.94 0.44
C GLU A 263 -11.34 29.61 1.83
N GLU A 264 -12.66 29.69 2.03
CA GLU A 264 -13.30 29.35 3.30
C GLU A 264 -13.20 27.84 3.63
N PRO A 265 -13.52 26.88 2.71
CA PRO A 265 -13.25 25.46 2.93
C PRO A 265 -11.77 25.15 3.18
N LEU A 266 -10.86 25.78 2.45
CA LEU A 266 -9.41 25.62 2.61
C LEU A 266 -8.96 26.06 4.02
N ALA A 267 -9.39 27.23 4.48
CA ALA A 267 -9.06 27.74 5.81
C ALA A 267 -9.60 26.83 6.93
N ARG A 268 -10.84 26.34 6.79
CA ARG A 268 -11.42 25.35 7.72
C ARG A 268 -10.61 24.06 7.76
N LEU A 269 -10.25 23.51 6.60
CA LEU A 269 -9.46 22.29 6.52
C LEU A 269 -8.06 22.46 7.13
N HIS A 270 -7.41 23.61 6.93
CA HIS A 270 -6.15 23.90 7.61
C HIS A 270 -6.32 23.88 9.14
N PHE A 271 -7.34 24.56 9.67
CA PHE A 271 -7.60 24.60 11.12
C PHE A 271 -7.81 23.20 11.69
N GLU A 272 -8.69 22.42 11.07
CA GLU A 272 -9.03 21.07 11.56
C GLU A 272 -7.88 20.08 11.41
N THR A 273 -7.12 20.17 10.31
CA THR A 273 -5.93 19.33 10.08
C THR A 273 -4.87 19.60 11.13
N ARG A 274 -4.63 20.87 11.49
CA ARG A 274 -3.68 21.21 12.56
C ARG A 274 -4.13 20.69 13.92
N ALA A 275 -5.43 20.67 14.18
CA ALA A 275 -6.00 20.14 15.42
C ALA A 275 -5.79 18.63 15.57
N LEU A 276 -5.68 17.86 14.46
CA LEU A 276 -5.35 16.42 14.53
C LEU A 276 -4.00 16.14 15.20
N ARG A 277 -3.06 17.09 15.15
CA ARG A 277 -1.69 16.90 15.67
C ARG A 277 -1.60 16.94 17.19
N LEU A 278 -2.57 17.56 17.86
CA LEU A 278 -2.50 17.78 19.32
C LEU A 278 -2.56 16.48 20.12
N ASP A 279 -3.30 15.49 19.62
CA ASP A 279 -3.59 14.23 20.32
C ASP A 279 -3.10 13.00 19.53
N GLY A 280 -2.35 13.20 18.44
CA GLY A 280 -2.00 12.18 17.45
C GLY A 280 -0.61 11.55 17.64
N GLY A 281 -0.51 10.24 17.40
CA GLY A 281 0.79 9.57 17.25
C GLY A 281 1.53 9.98 15.97
N ALA A 282 2.77 9.53 15.80
CA ALA A 282 3.61 9.87 14.63
C ALA A 282 2.91 9.65 13.26
N PRO A 283 2.14 8.57 13.03
CA PRO A 283 1.39 8.40 11.79
C PRO A 283 0.35 9.49 11.54
N ILE A 284 -0.39 9.92 12.58
CA ILE A 284 -1.42 10.97 12.47
C ILE A 284 -0.75 12.32 12.21
N ASP A 285 0.34 12.62 12.90
CA ASP A 285 1.12 13.84 12.69
C ASP A 285 1.64 13.91 11.24
N ALA A 286 2.24 12.82 10.74
CA ALA A 286 2.68 12.74 9.35
C ALA A 286 1.52 12.89 8.34
N ALA A 287 0.36 12.26 8.59
CA ALA A 287 -0.81 12.39 7.74
C ALA A 287 -1.34 13.83 7.72
N ALA A 288 -1.49 14.45 8.89
CA ALA A 288 -1.94 15.83 9.04
C ALA A 288 -0.98 16.82 8.34
N ARG A 289 0.33 16.68 8.54
CA ARG A 289 1.33 17.52 7.85
C ARG A 289 1.29 17.35 6.35
N THR A 290 1.09 16.11 5.87
CA THR A 290 0.93 15.86 4.44
C THR A 290 -0.32 16.54 3.90
N ILE A 291 -1.46 16.45 4.60
CA ILE A 291 -2.70 17.12 4.21
C ILE A 291 -2.51 18.64 4.19
N GLU A 292 -1.83 19.21 5.19
CA GLU A 292 -1.53 20.64 5.24
C GLU A 292 -0.70 21.09 4.01
N LEU A 293 0.33 20.32 3.65
CA LEU A 293 1.10 20.55 2.42
C LEU A 293 0.24 20.43 1.16
N VAL A 294 -0.63 19.42 1.07
CA VAL A 294 -1.55 19.25 -0.06
C VAL A 294 -2.45 20.48 -0.22
N LEU A 295 -3.04 20.97 0.86
CA LEU A 295 -3.91 22.15 0.84
C LEU A 295 -3.16 23.38 0.31
N TYR A 296 -1.92 23.62 0.77
CA TYR A 296 -1.12 24.72 0.26
C TYR A 296 -0.68 24.56 -1.20
N LEU A 297 -0.43 23.33 -1.65
CA LEU A 297 -0.07 23.05 -3.04
C LEU A 297 -1.28 23.12 -3.99
N LEU A 298 -2.50 22.87 -3.49
CA LEU A 298 -3.73 23.02 -4.24
C LEU A 298 -4.09 24.48 -4.48
N TRP A 299 -3.89 25.34 -3.48
CA TRP A 299 -4.23 26.76 -3.54
C TRP A 299 -3.12 27.62 -2.90
N PRO A 300 -2.12 28.05 -3.68
CA PRO A 300 -0.92 28.66 -3.13
C PRO A 300 -1.18 30.04 -2.51
N SER A 301 -0.91 30.15 -1.22
CA SER A 301 -0.71 31.41 -0.50
C SER A 301 0.60 31.54 0.31
N PRO A 302 1.33 30.46 0.69
CA PRO A 302 2.52 30.60 1.53
C PRO A 302 3.80 30.79 0.72
N SER A 303 4.83 31.31 1.39
CA SER A 303 6.19 31.33 0.86
C SER A 303 6.80 29.93 0.77
N GLU A 304 7.75 29.75 -0.14
CA GLU A 304 8.48 28.50 -0.34
C GLU A 304 9.23 28.04 0.93
N ALA A 305 9.75 28.99 1.72
CA ALA A 305 10.38 28.71 3.01
C ALA A 305 9.43 28.03 4.00
N HIS A 306 8.15 28.43 4.02
CA HIS A 306 7.14 27.82 4.89
C HIS A 306 6.82 26.38 4.48
N LEU A 307 6.69 26.13 3.16
CA LEU A 307 6.49 24.77 2.65
C LEU A 307 7.67 23.85 2.96
N THR A 308 8.89 24.37 2.83
CA THR A 308 10.11 23.62 3.15
C THR A 308 10.20 23.28 4.63
N LEU A 309 9.81 24.21 5.52
CA LEU A 309 9.71 23.94 6.95
C LEU A 309 8.69 22.83 7.25
N LEU A 310 7.47 22.93 6.71
CA LEU A 310 6.44 21.90 6.90
C LEU A 310 6.87 20.53 6.35
N ALA A 311 7.58 20.51 5.21
CA ALA A 311 8.15 19.29 4.65
C ALA A 311 9.26 18.70 5.54
N ALA A 312 10.08 19.55 6.19
CA ALA A 312 11.09 19.10 7.14
C ALA A 312 10.43 18.43 8.36
N GLU A 313 9.37 19.05 8.90
CA GLU A 313 8.62 18.47 10.00
C GLU A 313 7.88 17.18 9.60
N LEU A 314 7.40 17.07 8.35
CA LEU A 314 6.85 15.83 7.81
C LEU A 314 7.91 14.73 7.77
N LYS A 315 9.12 15.04 7.31
CA LYS A 315 10.26 14.11 7.33
C LYS A 315 10.51 13.63 8.77
N ASP A 316 10.57 14.53 9.74
CA ASP A 316 10.80 14.17 11.15
C ASP A 316 9.67 13.29 11.72
N ALA A 317 8.42 13.49 11.28
CA ALA A 317 7.31 12.62 11.64
C ALA A 317 7.42 11.21 11.03
N ILE A 318 7.79 11.12 9.74
CA ILE A 318 7.99 9.83 9.05
C ILE A 318 9.16 9.05 9.66
N CYS A 319 10.26 9.73 10.01
CA CYS A 319 11.42 9.10 10.65
C CYS A 319 11.11 8.50 12.03
N ARG A 320 9.99 8.89 12.66
CA ARG A 320 9.52 8.32 13.94
C ARG A 320 8.59 7.11 13.76
N PHE A 321 8.35 6.65 12.54
CA PHE A 321 7.50 5.48 12.32
C PHE A 321 8.15 4.24 12.95
N PRO A 322 7.35 3.37 13.61
CA PRO A 322 7.88 2.22 14.32
C PRO A 322 8.36 1.08 13.40
N ILE A 323 8.04 1.15 12.11
CA ILE A 323 8.30 0.08 11.13
C ILE A 323 8.85 0.72 9.86
N LYS A 324 10.03 0.25 9.42
CA LYS A 324 10.65 0.66 8.15
C LYS A 324 9.80 0.14 6.97
N CYS A 325 9.46 1.05 6.04
CA CYS A 325 8.76 0.69 4.81
C CYS A 325 9.68 -0.05 3.83
N CYS A 326 9.14 -1.04 3.11
CA CYS A 326 9.84 -1.61 1.95
C CYS A 326 9.80 -0.66 0.74
N TYR A 327 10.66 -0.88 -0.28
CA TYR A 327 10.77 0.05 -1.41
C TYR A 327 9.47 0.27 -2.16
N TYR A 328 8.65 -0.76 -2.31
CA TYR A 328 7.35 -0.62 -2.96
C TYR A 328 6.44 0.34 -2.15
N MET A 329 6.45 0.23 -0.81
CA MET A 329 5.67 1.11 0.06
C MET A 329 6.16 2.56 -0.03
N SER A 330 7.48 2.76 -0.17
CA SER A 330 8.08 4.08 -0.43
C SER A 330 7.71 4.60 -1.82
N LEU A 331 7.84 3.77 -2.85
CA LEU A 331 7.54 4.11 -4.25
C LEU A 331 6.12 4.64 -4.40
N THR A 332 5.17 4.07 -3.68
CA THR A 332 3.76 4.44 -3.78
C THR A 332 3.31 5.44 -2.73
N SER A 333 4.23 6.04 -1.96
CA SER A 333 3.90 6.92 -0.84
C SER A 333 3.66 8.34 -1.29
N PHE A 334 2.40 8.78 -1.24
CA PHE A 334 2.07 10.18 -1.49
C PHE A 334 2.60 11.12 -0.40
N GLN A 335 2.85 10.63 0.82
CA GLN A 335 3.53 11.43 1.85
C GLN A 335 4.95 11.81 1.41
N LEU A 336 5.70 10.85 0.86
CA LEU A 336 7.04 11.13 0.34
C LEU A 336 7.00 12.05 -0.89
N MET A 337 6.05 11.84 -1.80
CA MET A 337 5.94 12.67 -3.01
C MET A 337 5.52 14.10 -2.69
N VAL A 338 4.54 14.28 -1.80
CA VAL A 338 4.09 15.61 -1.37
C VAL A 338 5.22 16.35 -0.66
N GLY A 339 5.99 15.67 0.20
CA GLY A 339 7.18 16.25 0.81
C GLY A 339 8.23 16.70 -0.22
N ALA A 340 8.49 15.86 -1.24
CA ALA A 340 9.44 16.17 -2.32
C ALA A 340 9.01 17.39 -3.17
N ILE A 341 7.73 17.51 -3.53
CA ILE A 341 7.26 18.64 -4.36
C ILE A 341 7.01 19.93 -3.57
N ALA A 342 6.87 19.84 -2.24
CA ALA A 342 6.67 20.99 -1.36
C ALA A 342 7.99 21.65 -0.95
N ALA A 343 9.04 20.86 -0.74
CA ALA A 343 10.33 21.36 -0.31
C ALA A 343 11.07 22.08 -1.46
N GLU A 344 11.75 23.18 -1.12
CA GLU A 344 12.55 24.00 -2.02
C GLU A 344 13.63 23.19 -2.75
N GLU A 345 13.84 23.53 -4.02
CA GLU A 345 14.88 22.92 -4.84
C GLU A 345 16.28 23.17 -4.25
N GLY A 346 17.11 22.13 -4.20
CA GLY A 346 18.44 22.20 -3.56
C GLY A 346 18.44 22.10 -2.03
N SER A 347 17.28 22.12 -1.36
CA SER A 347 17.22 21.93 0.10
C SER A 347 17.56 20.50 0.52
N LEU A 348 18.16 20.35 1.72
CA LEU A 348 18.43 19.02 2.31
C LEU A 348 17.15 18.23 2.58
N THR A 349 16.05 18.93 2.88
CA THR A 349 14.73 18.32 3.08
C THR A 349 14.25 17.66 1.79
N ARG A 350 14.27 18.39 0.67
CA ARG A 350 13.89 17.84 -0.63
C ARG A 350 14.79 16.68 -1.03
N ALA A 351 16.10 16.83 -0.87
CA ALA A 351 17.07 15.78 -1.18
C ALA A 351 16.75 14.47 -0.47
N TRP A 352 16.35 14.51 0.81
CA TRP A 352 15.95 13.33 1.55
C TRP A 352 14.73 12.62 0.95
N PHE A 353 13.65 13.36 0.63
CA PHE A 353 12.47 12.75 0.02
C PHE A 353 12.76 12.17 -1.38
N VAL A 354 13.52 12.90 -2.19
CA VAL A 354 13.90 12.46 -3.54
C VAL A 354 14.78 11.23 -3.47
N ASP A 355 15.75 11.16 -2.54
CA ASP A 355 16.62 10.00 -2.36
C ASP A 355 15.83 8.73 -1.99
N GLN A 356 14.88 8.84 -1.06
CA GLN A 356 14.01 7.72 -0.66
C GLN A 356 13.19 7.18 -1.84
N LEU A 357 12.66 8.07 -2.68
CA LEU A 357 11.89 7.70 -3.87
C LEU A 357 12.80 7.15 -4.98
N ALA A 358 13.92 7.81 -5.27
CA ALA A 358 14.86 7.45 -6.32
C ALA A 358 15.50 6.09 -6.05
N THR A 359 15.82 5.78 -4.79
CA THR A 359 16.32 4.46 -4.39
C THR A 359 15.31 3.37 -4.73
N ALA A 360 14.03 3.58 -4.46
CA ALA A 360 12.97 2.63 -4.79
C ALA A 360 12.78 2.47 -6.32
N VAL A 361 12.78 3.57 -7.06
CA VAL A 361 12.64 3.55 -8.54
C VAL A 361 13.82 2.81 -9.17
N ARG A 362 15.06 3.13 -8.75
CA ARG A 362 16.29 2.47 -9.21
C ARG A 362 16.25 0.97 -8.97
N ALA A 363 15.86 0.57 -7.76
CA ALA A 363 15.75 -0.83 -7.39
C ALA A 363 14.78 -1.60 -8.27
N MET A 364 13.63 -1.02 -8.60
CA MET A 364 12.68 -1.66 -9.52
C MET A 364 13.18 -1.68 -10.95
N HIS A 365 13.81 -0.60 -11.42
CA HIS A 365 14.38 -0.54 -12.76
C HIS A 365 15.46 -1.61 -12.99
N LEU A 366 16.37 -1.78 -12.03
CA LEU A 366 17.40 -2.82 -12.06
C LEU A 366 16.84 -4.25 -12.09
N ARG A 367 15.56 -4.45 -11.75
CA ARG A 367 14.89 -5.76 -11.80
C ARG A 367 14.01 -5.94 -13.04
N GLY A 368 14.14 -5.04 -14.01
CA GLY A 368 13.48 -5.11 -15.32
C GLY A 368 12.14 -4.39 -15.40
N TRP A 369 11.82 -3.49 -14.47
CA TRP A 369 10.67 -2.60 -14.60
C TRP A 369 11.06 -1.35 -15.40
N ASP A 370 10.66 -1.28 -16.66
CA ASP A 370 10.98 -0.13 -17.52
C ASP A 370 10.35 1.17 -16.99
N GLU A 371 9.10 1.10 -16.54
CA GLU A 371 8.36 2.25 -16.01
C GLU A 371 7.79 1.96 -14.58
N PRO A 372 8.63 1.98 -13.53
CA PRO A 372 8.20 1.65 -12.16
C PRO A 372 7.07 2.54 -11.64
N LEU A 373 7.02 3.79 -12.09
CA LEU A 373 6.02 4.80 -11.67
C LEU A 373 4.72 4.77 -12.50
N SER A 374 4.65 3.95 -13.56
CA SER A 374 3.50 3.91 -14.48
C SER A 374 2.19 3.57 -13.76
N LEU A 375 2.25 2.86 -12.63
CA LEU A 375 1.11 2.51 -11.79
C LEU A 375 0.38 3.76 -11.25
N MET A 376 1.14 4.77 -10.85
CA MET A 376 0.62 6.01 -10.28
C MET A 376 0.37 7.06 -11.35
N GLN A 377 1.22 7.12 -12.37
CA GLN A 377 1.08 8.06 -13.49
C GLN A 377 -0.27 7.96 -14.18
N ARG A 378 -0.81 6.74 -14.34
CA ARG A 378 -2.13 6.48 -14.95
C ARG A 378 -3.30 7.10 -14.17
N ARG A 379 -3.10 7.48 -12.91
CA ARG A 379 -4.14 8.10 -12.06
C ARG A 379 -4.15 9.62 -12.13
N ALA A 380 -3.03 10.24 -12.53
CA ALA A 380 -2.99 11.68 -12.75
C ALA A 380 -3.75 12.00 -14.05
N THR A 381 -4.83 12.78 -13.98
CA THR A 381 -5.68 13.12 -15.13
C THR A 381 -5.33 14.46 -15.79
N SER A 382 -4.45 15.25 -15.17
CA SER A 382 -4.13 16.62 -15.58
C SER A 382 -2.63 16.93 -15.49
N ASP A 383 -2.15 17.82 -16.37
CA ASP A 383 -0.77 18.33 -16.39
C ASP A 383 -0.56 19.63 -15.60
N ILE A 384 -1.63 20.16 -15.00
CA ILE A 384 -1.60 21.42 -14.25
C ILE A 384 -1.78 21.18 -12.75
N GLY A 385 -1.45 22.21 -11.95
CA GLY A 385 -1.60 22.20 -10.50
C GLY A 385 -0.78 21.08 -9.83
N LEU A 386 -1.37 20.47 -8.80
CA LEU A 386 -0.75 19.40 -8.01
C LEU A 386 -0.37 18.16 -8.86
N ASN A 387 -1.24 17.76 -9.80
CA ASN A 387 -0.96 16.63 -10.69
C ASN A 387 0.23 16.92 -11.63
N GLY A 388 0.33 18.16 -12.14
CA GLY A 388 1.48 18.61 -12.93
C GLY A 388 2.80 18.52 -12.16
N ARG A 389 2.80 18.96 -10.89
CA ARG A 389 3.97 18.86 -10.00
C ARG A 389 4.38 17.40 -9.73
N LEU A 390 3.42 16.52 -9.46
CA LEU A 390 3.68 15.07 -9.31
C LEU A 390 4.28 14.46 -10.58
N ARG A 391 3.74 14.81 -11.76
CA ARG A 391 4.29 14.36 -13.05
C ARG A 391 5.70 14.88 -13.30
N ALA A 392 6.01 16.11 -12.89
CA ALA A 392 7.37 16.64 -12.98
C ALA A 392 8.35 15.84 -12.09
N LEU A 393 7.97 15.57 -10.83
CA LEU A 393 8.75 14.73 -9.92
C LEU A 393 8.97 13.33 -10.51
N TRP A 394 7.93 12.68 -11.06
CA TRP A 394 8.09 11.35 -11.64
C TRP A 394 9.05 11.31 -12.83
N ARG A 395 9.07 12.37 -13.66
CA ARG A 395 10.05 12.51 -14.75
C ARG A 395 11.47 12.70 -14.21
N GLU A 396 11.65 13.55 -13.21
CA GLU A 396 12.95 13.75 -12.54
C GLU A 396 13.48 12.44 -11.97
N LEU A 397 12.65 11.67 -11.27
CA LEU A 397 13.03 10.38 -10.70
C LEU A 397 13.47 9.39 -11.79
N HIS A 398 12.74 9.35 -12.91
CA HIS A 398 13.11 8.50 -14.05
C HIS A 398 14.45 8.92 -14.67
N HIS A 399 14.65 10.22 -14.93
CA HIS A 399 15.90 10.74 -15.50
C HIS A 399 17.10 10.51 -14.57
N THR A 400 16.92 10.68 -13.27
CA THR A 400 17.96 10.44 -12.26
C THR A 400 18.43 9.00 -12.28
N VAL A 401 17.52 8.04 -12.47
CA VAL A 401 17.84 6.61 -12.54
C VAL A 401 18.52 6.25 -13.85
N VAL A 402 18.01 6.69 -15.01
CA VAL A 402 18.62 6.38 -16.30
C VAL A 402 20.05 6.93 -16.38
N SER A 403 20.26 8.19 -16.01
CA SER A 403 21.58 8.84 -16.10
C SER A 403 22.65 8.18 -15.22
N THR A 404 22.25 7.51 -14.14
CA THR A 404 23.16 6.85 -13.20
C THR A 404 23.45 5.40 -13.58
N VAL A 405 22.56 4.74 -14.32
CA VAL A 405 22.80 3.40 -14.88
C VAL A 405 23.79 3.49 -16.05
N ASP A 406 23.70 4.52 -16.89
CA ASP A 406 24.61 4.74 -18.03
C ASP A 406 26.04 5.12 -17.63
N CYS A 407 26.24 5.61 -16.39
CA CYS A 407 27.55 5.99 -15.87
C CYS A 407 28.29 4.88 -15.09
N SER A 408 27.74 3.66 -15.03
CA SER A 408 28.40 2.53 -14.34
C SER A 408 29.23 1.70 -15.35
N PRO A 409 30.58 1.78 -15.34
CA PRO A 409 31.40 0.91 -16.16
C PRO A 409 31.45 -0.48 -15.51
N GLY A 410 30.89 -1.48 -16.18
CA GLY A 410 31.10 -2.89 -15.85
C GLY A 410 29.85 -3.62 -15.39
N GLY A 411 29.07 -4.10 -16.35
CA GLY A 411 28.27 -5.31 -16.13
C GLY A 411 29.22 -6.51 -16.02
N LEU A 412 29.08 -7.25 -14.93
CA LEU A 412 29.50 -8.65 -14.80
C LEU A 412 28.27 -9.48 -14.45
#